data_AF-A0A932Y5T0-F1
#
_entry.id   AF-A0A932Y5T0-F1
#
_cell.length_a   1.000
_cell.length_b   1.000
_cell.length_c   1.000
_cell.angle_alpha   90.00
_cell.angle_beta   90.00
_cell.angle_gamma   90.00
#
_symmetry.space_group_name_H-M   'P 1'
#
loop_
_entity.id
_entity.type
_entity.pdbx_description
1 polymer ?
#
loop_
_entity_poly.entity_id
_entity_poly.type
_entity_poly.pdbx_seq_one_letter_code
_entity_poly.pdbx_strand_id
1 'polypeptide(L)'
;MAKMLPIVAISIERKSQLRSILTKIITEIAVEIRRIERQMPTDPYWRERETVRLKGLRAYRGKLLRAHLEPGNLGYCKDCKVEFSFEVLKEFPLKARCQSCEIKRMEAAATKRRNKQRLAGRELELFPDG
;
A
#
# COMPACT_ATOMS: atom_id res chain seq x y z
N MET A 1 21.05 -22.94 -16.68
CA MET A 1 19.72 -23.51 -16.92
C MET A 1 18.73 -22.87 -15.94
N ALA A 2 17.96 -21.88 -16.39
CA ALA A 2 16.92 -21.27 -15.55
C ALA A 2 15.74 -22.24 -15.48
N LYS A 3 15.54 -22.88 -14.32
CA LYS A 3 14.29 -23.59 -14.03
C LYS A 3 13.17 -22.54 -14.08
N MET A 4 12.41 -22.52 -15.16
CA MET A 4 11.13 -21.82 -15.24
C MET A 4 10.27 -22.34 -14.08
N LEU A 5 10.09 -21.52 -13.05
CA LEU A 5 9.09 -21.77 -12.01
C LEU A 5 7.72 -21.74 -12.71
N PRO A 6 6.89 -22.79 -12.57
CA PRO A 6 5.59 -22.81 -13.21
C PRO A 6 4.78 -21.61 -12.73
N ILE A 7 4.25 -20.85 -13.69
CA ILE A 7 3.23 -19.82 -13.46
C ILE A 7 1.98 -20.58 -13.01
N VAL A 8 1.87 -20.86 -11.71
CA VAL A 8 0.66 -21.45 -11.14
C VAL A 8 -0.34 -20.32 -10.97
N ALA A 9 -1.09 -20.04 -12.04
CA ALA A 9 -2.22 -19.14 -12.00
C ALA A 9 -3.08 -19.48 -10.78
N ILE A 10 -3.33 -18.49 -9.91
CA ILE A 10 -4.20 -18.69 -8.75
C ILE A 10 -5.54 -19.25 -9.23
N SER A 11 -5.91 -20.42 -8.72
CA SER A 11 -7.18 -21.08 -9.08
C SER A 11 -8.37 -20.15 -8.88
N ILE A 12 -9.43 -20.37 -9.66
CA ILE A 12 -10.69 -19.60 -9.53
C ILE A 12 -11.19 -19.63 -8.08
N GLU A 13 -11.03 -20.78 -7.40
CA GLU A 13 -11.37 -20.98 -5.99
C GLU A 13 -10.58 -20.05 -5.04
N ARG A 14 -9.26 -19.97 -5.19
CA ARG A 14 -8.42 -19.07 -4.38
C ARG A 14 -8.72 -17.59 -4.65
N LYS A 15 -9.06 -17.23 -5.90
CA LYS A 15 -9.54 -15.87 -6.23
C LYS A 15 -10.87 -15.56 -5.54
N SER A 16 -11.79 -16.52 -5.48
CA SER A 16 -13.06 -16.39 -4.74
C SER A 16 -12.83 -16.21 -3.24
N GLN A 17 -11.92 -17.01 -2.64
CA GLN A 17 -11.54 -16.88 -1.23
C GLN A 17 -10.94 -15.51 -0.92
N LEU A 18 -10.03 -14.99 -1.76
CA LEU A 18 -9.48 -13.64 -1.61
C LEU A 18 -10.55 -12.56 -1.68
N ARG A 19 -11.51 -12.69 -2.59
CA ARG A 19 -12.66 -11.78 -2.68
C ARG A 19 -13.47 -11.80 -1.38
N SER A 20 -13.78 -12.98 -0.84
CA SER A 20 -14.50 -13.11 0.44
C SER A 20 -13.76 -12.43 1.59
N ILE A 21 -12.44 -12.67 1.70
CA ILE A 21 -11.59 -12.03 2.72
C ILE A 21 -11.61 -10.49 2.59
N LEU A 22 -11.43 -9.98 1.37
CA LEU A 22 -11.48 -8.54 1.10
C LEU A 22 -12.84 -7.95 1.49
N THR A 23 -13.93 -8.62 1.13
CA THR A 23 -15.29 -8.17 1.48
C THR A 23 -15.50 -8.11 2.99
N LYS A 24 -14.99 -9.08 3.74
CA LYS A 24 -15.06 -9.07 5.21
C LYS A 24 -14.33 -7.86 5.79
N ILE A 25 -13.08 -7.63 5.36
CA ILE A 25 -12.27 -6.49 5.82
C ILE A 25 -12.94 -5.15 5.49
N ILE A 26 -13.46 -5.00 4.25
CA ILE A 26 -14.16 -3.78 3.82
C ILE A 26 -15.39 -3.50 4.72
N THR A 27 -16.09 -4.56 5.11
CA THR A 27 -17.29 -4.48 5.96
C THR A 27 -16.93 -4.09 7.39
N GLU A 28 -15.89 -4.71 7.97
CA GLU A 28 -15.39 -4.38 9.31
C GLU A 28 -14.96 -2.91 9.40
N ILE A 29 -14.23 -2.40 8.39
CA ILE A 29 -13.85 -0.97 8.33
C ILE A 29 -15.09 -0.08 8.25
N ALA A 30 -16.12 -0.46 7.48
CA ALA A 30 -17.35 0.31 7.38
C ALA A 30 -18.13 0.37 8.70
N VAL A 31 -18.05 -0.69 9.51
CA VAL A 31 -18.62 -0.71 10.87
C VAL A 31 -17.82 0.21 11.79
N GLU A 32 -16.49 0.13 11.77
CA GLU A 32 -15.62 0.96 12.60
C GLU A 32 -15.76 2.46 12.31
N ILE A 33 -15.85 2.83 11.02
CA ILE A 33 -16.12 4.22 10.61
C ILE A 33 -17.43 4.73 11.25
N ARG A 34 -18.51 3.95 11.15
CA ARG A 34 -19.81 4.31 11.72
C ARG A 34 -19.79 4.39 13.23
N ARG A 35 -19.00 3.53 13.89
CA ARG A 35 -18.81 3.56 15.34
C ARG A 35 -18.15 4.87 15.77
N ILE A 36 -17.05 5.25 15.13
CA ILE A 36 -16.32 6.49 15.44
C ILE A 36 -17.20 7.72 15.18
N GLU A 37 -17.91 7.75 14.05
CA GLU A 37 -18.83 8.85 13.72
C GLU A 37 -19.92 9.05 14.78
N ARG A 38 -20.44 7.97 15.36
CA ARG A 38 -21.43 8.02 16.45
C ARG A 38 -20.83 8.39 17.80
N GLN A 39 -19.58 8.03 18.05
CA GLN A 39 -18.87 8.24 19.32
C GLN A 39 -17.92 9.44 19.25
N MET A 40 -18.18 10.39 18.34
CA MET A 40 -17.31 11.54 18.12
C MET A 40 -17.20 12.40 19.39
N PRO A 41 -15.98 12.60 19.91
CA PRO A 41 -15.79 13.39 21.11
C PRO A 41 -16.13 14.87 20.86
N THR A 42 -16.55 15.55 21.91
CA THR A 42 -16.80 16.99 21.95
C THR A 42 -15.51 17.78 22.13
N ASP A 43 -14.54 17.21 22.84
CA ASP A 43 -13.21 17.78 23.01
C ASP A 43 -12.52 18.03 21.65
N PRO A 44 -12.07 19.27 21.36
CA PRO A 44 -11.51 19.64 20.07
C PRO A 44 -10.27 18.84 19.66
N TYR A 45 -9.38 18.53 20.61
CA TYR A 45 -8.12 17.81 20.34
C TYR A 45 -8.38 16.35 20.00
N TRP A 46 -9.26 15.70 20.76
CA TRP A 46 -9.67 14.32 20.48
C TRP A 46 -10.47 14.23 19.18
N ARG A 47 -11.31 15.23 18.91
CA ARG A 47 -12.08 15.34 17.67
C ARG A 47 -11.19 15.45 16.44
N GLU A 48 -10.12 16.26 16.50
CA GLU A 48 -9.15 16.37 15.41
C GLU A 48 -8.47 15.02 15.14
N ARG A 49 -8.00 14.35 16.19
CA ARG A 49 -7.37 13.02 16.10
C ARG A 49 -8.30 11.99 15.46
N GLU A 50 -9.55 11.91 15.92
CA GLU A 50 -10.54 10.98 15.36
C GLU A 50 -10.93 11.36 13.91
N THR A 51 -10.94 12.64 13.57
CA THR A 51 -11.15 13.09 12.19
C THR A 51 -10.02 12.62 11.25
N VAL A 52 -8.75 12.71 11.69
CA VAL A 52 -7.61 12.18 10.94
C VAL A 52 -7.73 10.66 10.79
N ARG A 53 -8.08 9.95 11.87
CA ARG A 53 -8.32 8.49 11.85
C ARG A 53 -9.43 8.10 10.87
N LEU A 54 -10.58 8.79 10.90
CA LEU A 54 -11.70 8.59 9.97
C LEU A 54 -11.28 8.79 8.51
N LYS A 55 -10.55 9.87 8.21
CA LYS A 55 -10.01 10.12 6.87
C LYS A 55 -9.11 8.96 6.42
N GLY A 56 -8.23 8.47 7.30
CA GLY A 56 -7.38 7.31 7.05
C GLY A 56 -8.17 6.05 6.74
N LEU A 57 -9.16 5.70 7.57
CA LEU A 57 -10.02 4.52 7.39
C LEU A 57 -10.82 4.59 6.09
N ARG A 58 -11.41 5.74 5.76
CA ARG A 58 -12.16 5.95 4.51
C ARG A 58 -11.25 5.79 3.28
N ALA A 59 -10.05 6.38 3.32
CA ALA A 59 -9.08 6.25 2.23
C ALA A 59 -8.61 4.79 2.07
N TYR A 60 -8.36 4.09 3.17
CA TYR A 60 -7.97 2.68 3.16
C TYR A 60 -9.07 1.77 2.60
N ARG A 61 -10.32 1.94 3.06
CA ARG A 61 -11.49 1.24 2.53
C ARG A 61 -11.66 1.47 1.03
N GLY A 62 -11.48 2.70 0.56
CA GLY A 62 -11.56 3.04 -0.86
C GLY A 62 -10.48 2.33 -1.71
N LYS A 63 -9.27 2.16 -1.18
CA LYS A 63 -8.21 1.37 -1.84
C LYS A 63 -8.57 -0.11 -1.92
N LEU A 64 -9.11 -0.69 -0.84
CA LEU A 64 -9.56 -2.08 -0.82
C LEU A 64 -10.70 -2.33 -1.81
N LEU A 65 -11.69 -1.44 -1.87
CA LEU A 65 -12.79 -1.52 -2.84
C LEU A 65 -12.28 -1.50 -4.29
N ARG A 66 -11.37 -0.58 -4.62
CA ARG A 66 -10.76 -0.54 -5.97
C ARG A 66 -10.00 -1.81 -6.28
N ALA A 67 -9.15 -2.27 -5.36
CA ALA A 67 -8.40 -3.51 -5.54
C ALA A 67 -9.35 -4.71 -5.75
N HIS A 68 -10.43 -4.79 -4.98
CA HIS A 68 -11.44 -5.84 -5.09
C HIS A 68 -12.20 -5.81 -6.44
N LEU A 69 -12.51 -4.61 -6.95
CA LEU A 69 -13.31 -4.41 -8.17
C LEU A 69 -12.48 -4.46 -9.46
N GLU A 70 -11.19 -4.17 -9.42
CA GLU A 70 -10.34 -4.18 -10.62
C GLU A 70 -10.14 -5.62 -11.17
N PRO A 71 -10.62 -5.92 -12.40
CA PRO A 71 -10.35 -7.21 -13.02
C PRO A 71 -8.84 -7.33 -13.32
N GLY A 72 -8.20 -8.38 -12.79
CA GLY A 72 -6.89 -8.84 -13.26
C GLY A 72 -5.64 -8.25 -12.59
N ASN A 73 -5.75 -7.23 -11.72
CA ASN A 73 -4.58 -6.68 -11.01
C ASN A 73 -4.37 -7.22 -9.59
N LEU A 74 -5.39 -7.86 -9.01
CA LEU A 74 -5.27 -8.41 -7.67
C LEU A 74 -4.40 -9.67 -7.70
N GLY A 75 -3.31 -9.64 -6.95
CA GLY A 75 -2.39 -10.76 -6.86
C GLY A 75 -1.16 -10.68 -7.74
N TYR A 76 -0.88 -9.55 -8.41
CA TYR A 76 0.36 -9.37 -9.17
C TYR A 76 1.17 -8.17 -8.69
N CYS A 77 2.49 -8.29 -8.75
CA CYS A 77 3.40 -7.18 -8.54
C CYS A 77 3.21 -6.15 -9.66
N LYS A 78 3.04 -4.88 -9.29
CA LYS A 78 2.84 -3.77 -10.23
C LYS A 78 4.00 -3.59 -11.21
N ASP A 79 5.23 -3.88 -10.78
CA ASP A 79 6.44 -3.56 -11.54
C ASP A 79 6.92 -4.76 -12.38
N CYS A 80 6.99 -5.96 -11.81
CA CYS A 80 7.51 -7.15 -12.52
C CYS A 80 6.43 -8.17 -12.94
N LYS A 81 5.15 -7.90 -12.64
CA LYS A 81 4.01 -8.78 -12.93
C LYS A 81 4.08 -10.20 -12.36
N VAL A 82 5.01 -10.45 -11.44
CA VAL A 82 5.09 -11.71 -10.69
C VAL A 82 3.86 -11.85 -9.80
N GLU A 83 3.25 -13.03 -9.80
CA GLU A 83 2.09 -13.37 -8.97
C GLU A 83 2.50 -13.52 -7.50
N PHE A 84 1.68 -13.00 -6.59
CA PHE A 84 1.83 -13.18 -5.16
C PHE A 84 1.22 -14.52 -4.75
N SER A 85 1.82 -15.16 -3.74
CA SER A 85 1.18 -16.32 -3.13
C SER A 85 -0.12 -15.90 -2.42
N PHE A 86 -1.04 -16.84 -2.31
CA PHE A 86 -2.32 -16.63 -1.63
C PHE A 86 -2.12 -16.24 -0.16
N GLU A 87 -1.13 -16.83 0.51
CA GLU A 87 -0.79 -16.57 1.91
C GLU A 87 -0.36 -15.11 2.10
N VAL A 88 0.45 -14.58 1.18
CA VAL A 88 0.89 -13.18 1.21
C VAL A 88 -0.29 -12.23 0.98
N LEU A 89 -1.21 -12.57 0.08
CA LEU A 89 -2.39 -11.73 -0.20
C LEU A 89 -3.43 -11.80 0.92
N LYS A 90 -3.51 -12.92 1.64
CA LYS A 90 -4.36 -13.08 2.82
C LYS A 90 -3.90 -12.15 3.95
N GLU A 91 -2.59 -12.02 4.16
CA GLU A 91 -2.03 -11.15 5.19
C GLU A 91 -1.93 -9.69 4.74
N PHE A 92 -1.59 -9.45 3.47
CA PHE A 92 -1.39 -8.12 2.89
C PHE A 92 -2.24 -7.94 1.61
N PRO A 93 -3.55 -7.67 1.73
CA PRO A 93 -4.46 -7.66 0.58
C PRO A 93 -4.23 -6.50 -0.39
N LEU A 94 -3.55 -5.45 0.06
CA LEU A 94 -3.16 -4.30 -0.75
C LEU A 94 -1.69 -4.35 -1.21
N LYS A 95 -1.02 -5.49 -1.05
CA LYS A 95 0.37 -5.62 -1.49
C LYS A 95 0.44 -5.38 -3.00
N ALA A 96 1.10 -4.28 -3.35
CA ALA A 96 1.21 -3.84 -4.73
C ALA A 96 2.55 -4.24 -5.37
N ARG A 97 3.56 -4.59 -4.57
CA ARG A 97 4.91 -4.92 -5.04
C ARG A 97 5.48 -6.13 -4.33
N CYS A 98 6.30 -6.91 -5.04
CA CYS A 98 7.13 -7.93 -4.42
C CYS A 98 8.31 -7.29 -3.70
N GLN A 99 8.87 -8.03 -2.75
CA GLN A 99 9.95 -7.57 -1.88
C GLN A 99 11.16 -7.09 -2.69
N SER A 100 11.52 -7.77 -3.78
CA SER A 100 12.64 -7.37 -4.63
C SER A 100 12.40 -6.04 -5.34
N CYS A 101 11.21 -5.81 -5.90
CA CYS A 101 10.85 -4.52 -6.50
C CYS A 101 10.75 -3.39 -5.48
N GLU A 102 10.32 -3.71 -4.25
CA GLU A 102 10.24 -2.76 -3.16
C GLU A 102 11.64 -2.32 -2.69
N ILE A 103 12.57 -3.27 -2.51
CA ILE A 103 13.98 -2.99 -2.19
C ILE A 103 14.61 -2.10 -3.25
N LYS A 104 14.49 -2.43 -4.54
CA LYS A 104 15.02 -1.62 -5.65
C LYS A 104 14.51 -0.17 -5.62
N ARG A 105 13.24 0.02 -5.28
CA ARG A 105 12.66 1.36 -5.14
C ARG A 105 13.20 2.10 -3.92
N MET A 106 13.38 1.41 -2.80
CA MET A 106 13.94 1.99 -1.58
C MET A 106 15.39 2.42 -1.81
N GLU A 107 16.20 1.59 -2.47
CA GLU A 107 17.57 1.90 -2.88
C GLU A 107 17.61 3.11 -3.81
N ALA A 108 16.77 3.14 -4.86
CA ALA A 108 16.69 4.28 -5.77
C ALA A 108 16.29 5.58 -5.06
N ALA A 109 15.36 5.51 -4.10
CA ALA A 109 14.96 6.66 -3.30
C ALA A 109 16.09 7.12 -2.36
N ALA A 110 16.81 6.19 -1.72
CA ALA A 110 17.96 6.49 -0.88
C ALA A 110 19.09 7.15 -1.69
N THR A 111 19.38 6.65 -2.90
CA THR A 111 20.36 7.24 -3.81
C THR A 111 19.95 8.63 -4.26
N LYS A 112 18.68 8.85 -4.61
CA LYS A 112 18.16 10.20 -4.91
C LYS A 112 18.31 11.16 -3.73
N ARG A 113 18.06 10.72 -2.50
CA ARG A 113 18.26 11.54 -1.28
C ARG A 113 19.74 11.90 -1.09
N ARG A 114 20.65 10.93 -1.24
CA ARG A 114 22.10 11.17 -1.16
C ARG A 114 22.58 12.15 -2.24
N ASN A 115 22.10 12.03 -3.47
CA ASN A 115 22.46 12.96 -4.55
C ASN A 115 21.92 14.37 -4.31
N LYS A 116 20.70 14.52 -3.77
CA LYS A 116 20.16 15.82 -3.37
C LYS A 116 20.96 16.47 -2.24
N GLN A 117 21.38 15.70 -1.24
CA GLN A 117 22.24 16.22 -0.16
C GLN A 117 23.63 16.63 -0.66
N ARG A 118 24.20 15.86 -1.60
CA ARG A 118 25.47 16.22 -2.25
C ARG A 118 25.38 17.49 -3.10
N LEU A 119 24.26 17.69 -3.80
CA LEU A 119 24.03 18.91 -4.59
C LEU A 119 23.78 20.13 -3.69
N ALA A 120 23.02 19.98 -2.61
CA ALA A 120 22.81 21.05 -1.61
C ALA A 120 24.14 21.44 -0.91
N GLY A 121 25.04 20.49 -0.70
CA GLY A 121 26.40 20.77 -0.20
C GLY A 121 27.32 21.44 -1.22
N ARG A 122 27.05 21.31 -2.54
CA ARG A 122 27.80 21.98 -3.61
C ARG A 122 27.29 23.38 -3.93
N GLU A 123 26.03 23.70 -3.62
CA GLU A 123 25.50 25.08 -3.74
C GLU A 123 26.10 26.02 -2.68
N LEU A 124 26.68 25.49 -1.59
CA LEU A 124 27.42 26.25 -0.59
C LEU A 124 28.83 26.69 -1.05
N GLU A 125 29.34 26.19 -2.18
CA GLU A 125 30.67 26.57 -2.73
C GLU A 125 30.58 27.58 -3.88
N LEU A 126 29.39 28.16 -4.15
CA LEU A 126 29.14 29.03 -5.31
C LEU A 126 29.05 30.54 -5.00
N PHE A 127 29.47 30.97 -3.82
CA PHE A 127 29.72 32.39 -3.54
C PHE A 127 31.24 32.61 -3.33
N PRO A 128 32.04 32.79 -4.39
CA PRO A 128 33.45 33.10 -4.25
C PRO A 128 33.72 34.59 -3.97
N ASP A 129 32.74 35.37 -3.50
CA ASP A 129 32.94 36.78 -3.15
C ASP A 129 32.17 37.12 -1.87
N GLY A 130 32.84 36.94 -0.74
CA GLY A 130 32.75 37.87 0.37
C GLY A 130 34.05 38.66 0.41
#